data_AF-A0A9P5CK44-F1
#
_entry.id   AF-A0A9P5CK44-F1
#
_cell.length_a   1.000
_cell.length_b   1.000
_cell.length_c   1.000
_cell.angle_alpha   90.00
_cell.angle_beta   90.00
_cell.angle_gamma   90.00
#
_symmetry.space_group_name_H-M   'P 1'
#
loop_
_entity.id
_entity.type
_entity.pdbx_description
1 polymer ?
#
loop_
_entity_poly.entity_id
_entity_poly.type
_entity_poly.pdbx_seq_one_letter_code
_entity_poly.pdbx_strand_id
1 'polypeptide(L)'
;SSSSSSDNSFANNGIDWSSSFHGLSTTPFSPDVAAVLMRAIPFEDVEIKPDGIIYLPEIKYRRILNQAFGPGGWGMAPRGELAVGEKVVTREYALLVHGRFIAQARGECQFFGNDDGIATAGEGCKSNALMRCCKDLGIASELWDPRYIRDFKKKYTQEIWVEHVATKKKRLIWVRKGDDPQYPYK
;
A
#
# COMPACT_ATOMS: atom_id res chain seq x y z
N SER A 1 -4.97 37.57 -37.45
CA SER A 1 -5.85 37.06 -36.39
C SER A 1 -5.34 35.70 -35.97
N SER A 2 -4.53 35.66 -34.92
CA SER A 2 -3.94 34.46 -34.35
C SER A 2 -4.96 33.82 -33.41
N SER A 3 -5.59 32.73 -33.83
CA SER A 3 -6.32 31.83 -32.94
C SER A 3 -5.39 30.66 -32.60
N SER A 4 -4.74 30.79 -31.45
CA SER A 4 -4.00 29.71 -30.78
C SER A 4 -5.00 28.66 -30.29
N SER A 5 -5.10 27.56 -31.03
CA SER A 5 -5.73 26.33 -30.54
C SER A 5 -4.76 25.69 -29.56
N SER A 6 -5.01 25.88 -28.27
CA SER A 6 -4.41 25.11 -27.19
C SER A 6 -4.87 23.65 -27.32
N ASP A 7 -4.09 22.85 -28.05
CA ASP A 7 -4.30 21.41 -28.16
C ASP A 7 -3.93 20.74 -26.83
N ASN A 8 -4.99 20.23 -26.22
CA ASN A 8 -5.03 19.51 -24.97
C ASN A 8 -4.43 18.11 -25.22
N SER A 9 -3.10 17.96 -25.14
CA SER A 9 -2.38 16.72 -25.45
C SER A 9 -2.38 15.68 -24.31
N PHE A 10 -3.56 15.36 -23.77
CA PHE A 10 -3.74 14.22 -22.88
C PHE A 10 -4.02 12.90 -23.63
N ALA A 11 -3.72 12.83 -24.94
CA ALA A 11 -3.98 11.66 -25.77
C ALA A 11 -2.67 11.05 -26.32
N ASN A 12 -2.31 9.87 -25.81
CA ASN A 12 -1.40 8.87 -26.41
C ASN A 12 0.03 9.32 -26.78
N ASN A 13 0.93 9.42 -25.80
CA ASN A 13 2.38 9.38 -26.08
C ASN A 13 2.88 7.97 -26.53
N GLY A 14 1.99 7.00 -26.75
CA GLY A 14 2.34 5.64 -27.19
C GLY A 14 3.17 4.83 -26.18
N ILE A 15 3.18 5.25 -24.90
CA ILE A 15 4.02 4.63 -23.88
C ILE A 15 3.40 3.33 -23.41
N ASP A 16 4.11 2.22 -23.61
CA ASP A 16 3.80 0.94 -23.00
C ASP A 16 4.30 0.89 -21.54
N TRP A 17 3.37 1.05 -20.60
CA TRP A 17 3.67 1.04 -19.17
C TRP A 17 4.03 -0.33 -18.60
N SER A 18 3.85 -1.41 -19.38
CA SER A 18 4.24 -2.76 -18.97
C SER A 18 5.76 -2.89 -18.75
N SER A 19 6.56 -2.03 -19.40
CA SER A 19 8.03 -2.06 -19.37
C SER A 19 8.70 -0.68 -19.24
N SER A 20 8.01 0.43 -19.54
CA SER A 20 8.62 1.77 -19.61
C SER A 20 8.96 2.39 -18.25
N PHE A 21 10.10 3.08 -18.15
CA PHE A 21 10.49 3.91 -16.99
C PHE A 21 10.35 5.41 -17.26
N HIS A 22 9.48 5.79 -18.20
CA HIS A 22 9.30 7.18 -18.63
C HIS A 22 9.02 8.12 -17.44
N GLY A 23 9.79 9.20 -17.34
CA GLY A 23 9.63 10.22 -16.30
C GLY A 23 10.27 9.88 -14.94
N LEU A 24 10.91 8.70 -14.79
CA LEU A 24 11.63 8.35 -13.58
C LEU A 24 12.78 9.35 -13.33
N SER A 25 12.84 9.90 -12.11
CA SER A 25 13.90 10.81 -11.66
C SER A 25 14.10 12.08 -12.51
N THR A 26 13.11 12.49 -13.31
CA THR A 26 13.25 13.69 -14.16
C THR A 26 12.95 14.99 -13.42
N THR A 27 11.98 14.98 -12.50
CA THR A 27 11.60 16.18 -11.72
C THR A 27 10.92 15.80 -10.40
N PRO A 28 11.22 16.49 -9.29
CA PRO A 28 10.50 16.31 -8.03
C PRO A 28 9.04 16.78 -8.14
N PHE A 29 8.20 16.35 -7.20
CA PHE A 29 6.87 16.94 -7.02
C PHE A 29 6.97 18.34 -6.39
N SER A 30 5.93 19.15 -6.54
CA SER A 30 5.88 20.47 -5.90
C SER A 30 5.99 20.36 -4.37
N PRO A 31 6.46 21.42 -3.68
CA PRO A 31 6.57 21.42 -2.22
C PRO A 31 5.24 21.09 -1.51
N ASP A 32 4.11 21.58 -2.02
CA ASP A 32 2.80 21.31 -1.41
C ASP A 32 2.39 19.84 -1.51
N VAL A 33 2.66 19.21 -2.65
CA VAL A 33 2.43 17.76 -2.85
C VAL A 33 3.36 16.96 -1.96
N ALA A 34 4.65 17.32 -1.92
CA ALA A 34 5.64 16.68 -1.07
C ALA A 34 5.26 16.76 0.43
N ALA A 35 4.72 17.90 0.88
CA ALA A 35 4.22 18.09 2.24
C ALA A 35 3.04 17.17 2.58
N VAL A 36 2.13 16.91 1.64
CA VAL A 36 1.03 15.95 1.84
C VAL A 36 1.56 14.51 1.92
N LEU A 37 2.46 14.13 1.01
CA LEU A 37 3.00 12.77 0.91
C LEU A 37 3.83 12.37 2.14
N MET A 38 4.64 13.30 2.64
CA MET A 38 5.55 13.07 3.78
C MET A 38 4.96 13.50 5.13
N ARG A 39 3.66 13.82 5.18
CA ARG A 39 2.98 14.16 6.44
C ARG A 39 3.04 12.96 7.39
N ALA A 40 3.39 13.23 8.65
CA ALA A 40 3.37 12.23 9.71
C ALA A 40 1.98 11.57 9.81
N ILE A 41 1.99 10.26 9.99
CA ILE A 41 0.80 9.42 10.14
C ILE A 41 0.26 9.59 11.56
N PRO A 42 -1.03 9.94 11.71
CA PRO A 42 -1.67 9.94 13.02
C PRO A 42 -1.58 8.55 13.67
N PHE A 43 -1.25 8.48 14.96
CA PHE A 43 -1.01 7.19 15.62
C PHE A 43 -2.28 6.33 15.65
N GLU A 44 -3.46 6.95 15.67
CA GLU A 44 -4.77 6.30 15.59
C GLU A 44 -4.96 5.54 14.28
N ASP A 45 -4.27 5.94 13.21
CA ASP A 45 -4.36 5.29 11.91
C ASP A 45 -3.39 4.10 11.75
N VAL A 46 -2.45 3.93 12.68
CA VAL A 46 -1.48 2.83 12.67
C VAL A 46 -2.03 1.63 13.42
N GLU A 47 -2.09 0.49 12.74
CA GLU A 47 -2.57 -0.77 13.26
C GLU A 47 -1.41 -1.73 13.58
N ILE A 48 -1.70 -2.78 14.35
CA ILE A 48 -0.73 -3.84 14.67
C ILE A 48 -1.32 -5.22 14.36
N LYS A 49 -0.51 -6.06 13.72
CA LYS A 49 -0.85 -7.46 13.50
C LYS A 49 -0.60 -8.30 14.76
N PRO A 50 -1.23 -9.48 14.90
CA PRO A 50 -0.99 -10.38 16.04
C PRO A 50 0.48 -10.81 16.23
N ASP A 51 1.28 -10.80 15.16
CA ASP A 51 2.72 -11.09 15.19
C ASP A 51 3.59 -9.89 15.64
N GLY A 52 2.97 -8.74 15.88
CA GLY A 52 3.61 -7.53 16.37
C GLY A 52 4.15 -6.59 15.28
N ILE A 53 3.87 -6.85 14.01
CA ILE A 53 4.19 -5.96 12.89
C ILE A 53 3.16 -4.82 12.84
N ILE A 54 3.64 -3.57 12.90
CA ILE A 54 2.78 -2.40 12.70
C ILE A 54 2.59 -2.12 11.21
N TYR A 55 1.43 -1.57 10.86
CA TYR A 55 1.12 -1.25 9.47
C TYR A 55 0.11 -0.09 9.39
N LEU A 56 0.12 0.60 8.26
CA LEU A 56 -0.92 1.56 7.91
C LEU A 56 -1.95 0.83 7.01
N PRO A 57 -3.26 0.88 7.31
CA PRO A 57 -4.26 0.27 6.45
C PRO A 57 -4.25 0.82 5.02
N GLU A 58 -4.43 -0.06 4.03
CA GLU A 58 -4.33 0.25 2.60
C GLU A 58 -5.13 1.48 2.17
N ILE A 59 -6.36 1.63 2.68
CA ILE A 59 -7.24 2.76 2.37
C ILE A 59 -6.60 4.12 2.69
N LYS A 60 -5.72 4.18 3.70
CA LYS A 60 -5.04 5.42 4.10
C LYS A 60 -4.03 5.85 3.04
N TYR A 61 -3.29 4.93 2.44
CA TYR A 61 -2.40 5.23 1.31
C TYR A 61 -3.18 5.82 0.13
N ARG A 62 -4.32 5.20 -0.25
CA ARG A 62 -5.17 5.70 -1.35
C ARG A 62 -5.71 7.10 -1.07
N ARG A 63 -6.10 7.39 0.18
CA ARG A 63 -6.55 8.73 0.60
C ARG A 63 -5.43 9.76 0.49
N ILE A 64 -4.21 9.40 0.91
CA ILE A 64 -3.03 10.29 0.78
C ILE A 64 -2.73 10.56 -0.70
N LEU A 65 -2.74 9.54 -1.56
CA LEU A 65 -2.53 9.72 -3.00
C LEU A 65 -3.63 10.57 -3.65
N ASN A 66 -4.90 10.35 -3.29
CA ASN A 66 -6.00 11.19 -3.77
C ASN A 66 -5.88 12.64 -3.31
N GLN A 67 -5.44 12.86 -2.07
CA GLN A 67 -5.20 14.21 -1.54
C GLN A 67 -4.02 14.88 -2.26
N ALA A 68 -2.94 14.13 -2.54
CA ALA A 68 -1.72 14.65 -3.15
C ALA A 68 -1.86 14.91 -4.66
N PHE A 69 -2.55 14.01 -5.38
CA PHE A 69 -2.54 13.98 -6.85
C PHE A 69 -3.91 14.15 -7.50
N GLY A 70 -4.99 14.05 -6.71
CA GLY A 70 -6.37 14.03 -7.19
C GLY A 70 -6.82 12.64 -7.68
N PRO A 71 -8.12 12.29 -7.56
CA PRO A 71 -8.67 11.12 -8.23
C PRO A 71 -8.43 11.16 -9.74
N GLY A 72 -7.93 10.04 -10.30
CA GLY A 72 -7.52 9.97 -11.71
C GLY A 72 -6.11 10.48 -12.01
N GLY A 73 -5.44 11.14 -11.06
CA GLY A 73 -4.06 11.63 -11.20
C GLY A 73 -2.98 10.57 -10.97
N TRP A 74 -3.34 9.38 -10.52
CA TRP A 74 -2.42 8.27 -10.24
C TRP A 74 -3.04 6.92 -10.57
N GLY A 75 -2.22 5.89 -10.74
CA GLY A 75 -2.69 4.53 -10.99
C GLY A 75 -1.60 3.46 -10.85
N MET A 76 -2.01 2.21 -10.69
CA MET A 76 -1.11 1.05 -10.69
C MET A 76 -1.19 0.34 -12.04
N ALA A 77 -0.13 0.41 -12.83
CA ALA A 77 -0.01 -0.31 -14.09
C ALA A 77 0.51 -1.74 -13.82
N PRO A 78 -0.18 -2.79 -14.27
CA PRO A 78 0.33 -4.15 -14.13
C PRO A 78 1.57 -4.38 -15.00
N ARG A 79 2.53 -5.14 -14.47
CA ARG A 79 3.72 -5.61 -15.19
C ARG A 79 3.78 -7.13 -15.18
N GLY A 80 3.91 -7.71 -16.37
CA GLY A 80 3.83 -9.16 -16.57
C GLY A 80 2.45 -9.75 -16.28
N GLU A 81 2.35 -11.07 -16.37
CA GLU A 81 1.12 -11.80 -16.05
C GLU A 81 0.92 -11.96 -14.54
N LEU A 82 -0.32 -12.25 -14.15
CA LEU A 82 -0.64 -12.60 -12.77
C LEU A 82 -0.17 -14.03 -12.50
N ALA A 83 0.89 -14.21 -11.72
CA ALA A 83 1.36 -15.53 -11.36
C ALA A 83 0.50 -16.11 -10.23
N VAL A 84 -0.13 -17.25 -10.48
CA VAL A 84 -0.97 -17.98 -9.52
C VAL A 84 -0.19 -19.19 -9.04
N GLY A 85 0.23 -19.17 -7.77
CA GLY A 85 0.78 -20.34 -7.07
C GLY A 85 -0.32 -21.09 -6.31
N GLU A 86 0.07 -22.11 -5.53
CA GLU A 86 -0.88 -22.99 -4.84
C GLU A 86 -1.86 -22.24 -3.90
N LYS A 87 -1.37 -21.22 -3.18
CA LYS A 87 -2.15 -20.43 -2.20
C LYS A 87 -1.79 -18.95 -2.19
N VAL A 88 -1.14 -18.48 -3.24
CA VAL A 88 -0.65 -17.11 -3.34
C VAL A 88 -0.72 -16.63 -4.78
N VAL A 89 -1.12 -15.38 -4.94
CA VAL A 89 -1.07 -14.66 -6.20
C VAL A 89 0.02 -13.60 -6.09
N THR A 90 0.85 -13.46 -7.13
CA THR A 90 1.88 -12.42 -7.20
C THR A 90 1.96 -11.78 -8.57
N ARG A 91 2.26 -10.48 -8.61
CA ARG A 91 2.47 -9.71 -9.85
C ARG A 91 3.27 -8.46 -9.54
N GLU A 92 4.00 -7.98 -10.53
CA GLU A 92 4.65 -6.67 -10.46
C GLU A 92 3.68 -5.56 -10.87
N TYR A 93 3.79 -4.42 -10.20
CA TYR A 93 3.05 -3.23 -10.57
C TYR A 93 3.96 -2.02 -10.55
N ALA A 94 3.72 -1.08 -11.46
CA ALA A 94 4.30 0.24 -11.44
C ALA A 94 3.27 1.26 -10.95
N LEU A 95 3.65 2.08 -9.97
CA LEU A 95 2.91 3.28 -9.61
C LEU A 95 3.22 4.37 -10.62
N LEU A 96 2.16 4.90 -11.22
CA LEU A 96 2.20 6.02 -12.14
C LEU A 96 1.50 7.23 -11.53
N VAL A 97 2.06 8.41 -11.71
CA VAL A 97 1.44 9.68 -11.28
C VAL A 97 1.62 10.71 -12.40
N HIS A 98 0.52 11.33 -12.82
CA HIS A 98 0.48 12.35 -13.87
C HIS A 98 1.28 11.95 -15.13
N GLY A 99 1.16 10.69 -15.56
CA GLY A 99 1.85 10.17 -16.74
C GLY A 99 3.34 9.88 -16.57
N ARG A 100 3.84 9.78 -15.34
CA ARG A 100 5.24 9.43 -15.03
C ARG A 100 5.33 8.16 -14.22
N PHE A 101 6.36 7.36 -14.51
CA PHE A 101 6.78 6.26 -13.65
C PHE A 101 7.32 6.80 -12.34
N ILE A 102 6.80 6.30 -11.22
CA ILE A 102 7.22 6.68 -9.87
C ILE A 102 8.03 5.57 -9.21
N ALA A 103 7.45 4.38 -9.11
CA ALA A 103 8.04 3.26 -8.40
C ALA A 103 7.50 1.95 -8.94
N GLN A 104 8.23 0.85 -8.74
CA GLN A 104 7.81 -0.49 -9.06
C GLN A 104 7.99 -1.40 -7.85
N ALA A 105 6.99 -2.24 -7.59
CA ALA A 105 7.07 -3.25 -6.56
C ALA A 105 6.33 -4.51 -6.98
N ARG A 106 6.80 -5.65 -6.47
CA ARG A 106 6.06 -6.90 -6.53
C ARG A 106 5.04 -6.95 -5.41
N GLY A 107 3.78 -7.19 -5.77
CA GLY A 107 2.70 -7.47 -4.85
C GLY A 107 2.53 -8.96 -4.65
N GLU A 108 1.98 -9.32 -3.49
CA GLU A 108 1.58 -10.69 -3.20
C GLU A 108 0.33 -10.70 -2.32
N CYS A 109 -0.52 -11.70 -2.52
CA CYS A 109 -1.69 -11.92 -1.67
C CYS A 109 -1.97 -13.41 -1.56
N GLN A 110 -2.12 -13.89 -0.32
CA GLN A 110 -2.51 -15.26 -0.05
C GLN A 110 -4.03 -15.42 -0.23
N PHE A 111 -4.46 -16.59 -0.65
CA PHE A 111 -5.86 -16.97 -0.71
C PHE A 111 -6.08 -18.37 -0.14
N PHE A 112 -7.30 -18.63 0.30
CA PHE A 112 -7.70 -19.89 0.90
C PHE A 112 -8.91 -20.44 0.14
N GLY A 113 -8.85 -21.70 -0.31
CA GLY A 113 -9.94 -22.35 -1.07
C GLY A 113 -9.62 -22.57 -2.55
N ASN A 114 -10.64 -22.97 -3.31
CA ASN A 114 -10.56 -23.18 -4.77
C ASN A 114 -10.41 -21.84 -5.54
N ASP A 115 -10.33 -21.92 -6.87
CA ASP A 115 -10.04 -20.81 -7.80
C ASP A 115 -10.91 -19.55 -7.64
N ASP A 116 -12.09 -19.63 -7.01
CA ASP A 116 -12.98 -18.49 -6.72
C ASP A 116 -12.30 -17.37 -5.90
N GLY A 117 -11.22 -17.69 -5.16
CA GLY A 117 -10.45 -16.72 -4.38
C GLY A 117 -9.44 -15.89 -5.19
N ILE A 118 -9.11 -16.30 -6.42
CA ILE A 118 -7.99 -15.71 -7.20
C ILE A 118 -8.27 -14.25 -7.58
N ALA A 119 -9.51 -13.92 -7.96
CA ALA A 119 -9.87 -12.55 -8.34
C ALA A 119 -9.68 -11.57 -7.16
N THR A 120 -10.19 -11.92 -5.99
CA THR A 120 -10.01 -11.15 -4.75
C THR A 120 -8.53 -11.05 -4.36
N ALA A 121 -7.78 -12.14 -4.50
CA ALA A 121 -6.34 -12.14 -4.26
C ALA A 121 -5.57 -11.27 -5.27
N GLY A 122 -6.04 -11.18 -6.51
CA GLY A 122 -5.50 -10.28 -7.53
C GLY A 122 -5.60 -8.81 -7.12
N GLU A 123 -6.76 -8.40 -6.59
CA GLU A 123 -6.93 -7.06 -6.03
C GLU A 123 -6.06 -6.84 -4.79
N GLY A 124 -6.02 -7.81 -3.87
CA GLY A 124 -5.13 -7.74 -2.70
C GLY A 124 -3.65 -7.66 -3.07
N CYS A 125 -3.23 -8.33 -4.14
CA CYS A 125 -1.88 -8.30 -4.68
C CYS A 125 -1.52 -6.90 -5.21
N LYS A 126 -2.43 -6.27 -5.96
CA LYS A 126 -2.29 -4.88 -6.42
C LYS A 126 -2.17 -3.90 -5.26
N SER A 127 -3.03 -4.05 -4.25
CA SER A 127 -3.00 -3.25 -3.03
C SER A 127 -1.71 -3.40 -2.24
N ASN A 128 -1.18 -4.61 -2.15
CA ASN A 128 0.11 -4.87 -1.52
C ASN A 128 1.26 -4.15 -2.23
N ALA A 129 1.30 -4.23 -3.57
CA ALA A 129 2.29 -3.50 -4.37
C ALA A 129 2.17 -1.98 -4.21
N LEU A 130 0.94 -1.44 -4.17
CA LEU A 130 0.69 -0.02 -3.98
C LEU A 130 1.36 0.52 -2.71
N MET A 131 1.17 -0.15 -1.57
CA MET A 131 1.76 0.28 -0.30
C MET A 131 3.29 0.28 -0.35
N ARG A 132 3.89 -0.72 -1.03
CA ARG A 132 5.35 -0.80 -1.23
C ARG A 132 5.86 0.37 -2.08
N CYS A 133 5.21 0.64 -3.21
CA CYS A 133 5.54 1.79 -4.07
C CYS A 133 5.41 3.14 -3.35
N CYS A 134 4.43 3.28 -2.46
CA CYS A 134 4.21 4.53 -1.71
C CYS A 134 5.38 4.89 -0.78
N LYS A 135 6.24 3.93 -0.43
CA LYS A 135 7.44 4.19 0.37
C LYS A 135 8.42 5.10 -0.35
N ASP A 136 8.57 4.97 -1.67
CA ASP A 136 9.46 5.81 -2.48
C ASP A 136 8.97 7.26 -2.57
N LEU A 137 7.67 7.50 -2.29
CA LEU A 137 7.07 8.83 -2.16
C LEU A 137 7.22 9.42 -0.74
N GLY A 138 7.78 8.66 0.21
CA GLY A 138 7.91 9.06 1.61
C GLY A 138 6.67 8.81 2.49
N ILE A 139 5.60 8.23 1.94
CA ILE A 139 4.37 7.97 2.69
C ILE A 139 4.63 6.90 3.75
N ALA A 140 4.25 7.19 5.00
CA ALA A 140 4.32 6.25 6.12
C ALA A 140 5.75 5.73 6.40
N SER A 141 6.77 6.52 6.06
CA SER A 141 8.17 6.13 6.19
C SER A 141 8.57 5.82 7.63
N GLU A 142 7.95 6.48 8.62
CA GLU A 142 8.20 6.25 10.05
C GLU A 142 7.80 4.84 10.52
N LEU A 143 6.90 4.15 9.84
CA LEU A 143 6.54 2.77 10.19
C LEU A 143 7.69 1.77 9.93
N TRP A 144 8.76 2.21 9.28
CA TRP A 144 9.99 1.44 9.06
C TRP A 144 11.15 1.87 9.97
N ASP A 145 10.98 2.91 10.79
CA ASP A 145 11.99 3.35 11.75
C ASP A 145 11.94 2.46 13.02
N PRO A 146 13.02 1.71 13.34
CA PRO A 146 13.08 0.89 14.56
C PRO A 146 12.85 1.66 15.87
N ARG A 147 13.12 2.97 15.91
CA ARG A 147 12.83 3.82 17.07
C ARG A 147 11.33 4.07 17.18
N TYR A 148 10.70 4.54 16.10
CA TYR A 148 9.25 4.74 16.04
C TYR A 148 8.48 3.45 16.37
N ILE A 149 8.86 2.31 15.79
CA ILE A 149 8.21 1.02 16.05
C ILE A 149 8.26 0.68 17.55
N ARG A 150 9.41 0.85 18.21
CA ARG A 150 9.56 0.55 19.65
C ARG A 150 8.71 1.47 20.50
N ASP A 151 8.74 2.77 20.21
CA ASP A 151 7.99 3.78 20.97
C ASP A 151 6.47 3.59 20.79
N PHE A 152 6.03 3.32 19.55
CA PHE A 152 4.64 3.01 19.24
C PHE A 152 4.17 1.77 20.00
N LYS A 153 4.93 0.66 19.93
CA LYS A 153 4.56 -0.58 20.62
C LYS A 153 4.46 -0.39 22.13
N LYS A 154 5.43 0.29 22.73
CA LYS A 154 5.43 0.60 24.17
C LYS A 154 4.21 1.43 24.58
N LYS A 155 3.87 2.46 23.78
CA LYS A 155 2.84 3.43 24.14
C LYS A 155 1.42 2.95 23.84
N TYR A 156 1.20 2.29 22.70
CA TYR A 156 -0.15 2.06 22.16
C TYR A 156 -0.55 0.60 21.99
N THR A 157 0.33 -0.36 22.28
CA THR A 157 0.04 -1.79 22.11
C THR A 157 0.29 -2.57 23.39
N GLN A 158 -0.28 -3.77 23.47
CA GLN A 158 -0.08 -4.69 24.57
C GLN A 158 -0.02 -6.12 24.06
N GLU A 159 0.60 -6.99 24.85
CA GLU A 159 0.55 -8.43 24.64
C GLU A 159 -0.59 -9.03 25.47
N ILE A 160 -1.40 -9.88 24.86
CA ILE A 160 -2.49 -10.60 25.53
C ILE A 160 -2.36 -12.10 25.29
N TRP A 161 -2.67 -12.88 26.32
CA TRP A 161 -2.81 -14.33 26.18
C TRP A 161 -4.16 -14.65 25.57
N VAL A 162 -4.14 -15.44 24.51
CA VAL A 162 -5.36 -15.84 23.81
C VAL A 162 -5.42 -17.35 23.60
N GLU A 163 -6.63 -17.87 23.45
CA GLU A 163 -6.91 -19.25 23.10
C GLU A 163 -7.61 -19.33 21.74
N HIS A 164 -7.09 -20.16 20.84
CA HIS A 164 -7.75 -20.42 19.57
C HIS A 164 -9.08 -21.18 19.81
N VAL A 165 -10.19 -20.64 19.32
CA VAL A 165 -11.55 -21.14 19.60
C VAL A 165 -11.71 -22.62 19.24
N ALA A 166 -11.24 -23.04 18.06
CA ALA A 166 -11.31 -24.45 17.60
C ALA A 166 -10.21 -25.36 18.18
N THR A 167 -8.93 -24.97 18.07
CA THR A 167 -7.80 -25.86 18.42
C THR A 167 -7.42 -25.85 19.90
N LYS A 168 -7.98 -24.93 20.70
CA LYS A 168 -7.65 -24.70 22.12
C LYS A 168 -6.18 -24.39 22.41
N LYS A 169 -5.39 -24.10 21.37
CA LYS A 169 -4.00 -23.70 21.51
C LYS A 169 -3.92 -22.30 22.08
N LYS A 170 -3.12 -22.13 23.14
CA LYS A 170 -2.84 -20.84 23.76
C LYS A 170 -1.58 -20.23 23.18
N ARG A 171 -1.59 -18.92 22.97
CA ARG A 171 -0.41 -18.15 22.56
C ARG A 171 -0.51 -16.71 23.05
N LEU A 172 0.64 -16.04 23.10
CA LEU A 172 0.71 -14.61 23.31
C LEU A 172 0.61 -13.90 21.94
N ILE A 173 -0.20 -12.86 21.83
CA ILE A 173 -0.31 -12.03 20.62
C ILE A 173 -0.24 -10.55 20.96
N TRP A 174 0.10 -9.74 19.96
CA TRP A 174 0.02 -8.28 20.04
C TRP A 174 -1.37 -7.76 19.63
N VAL A 175 -1.88 -6.78 20.37
CA VAL A 175 -3.09 -6.00 20.06
C VAL A 175 -2.89 -4.53 20.41
N ARG A 176 -3.76 -3.64 19.92
CA ARG A 176 -3.79 -2.27 20.45
C ARG A 176 -4.28 -2.29 21.90
N LYS A 177 -3.82 -1.33 22.70
CA LYS A 177 -4.30 -1.18 24.09
C LYS A 177 -5.79 -0.89 24.08
N GLY A 178 -6.55 -1.70 24.81
CA GLY A 178 -8.00 -1.58 24.92
C GLY A 178 -8.78 -2.44 23.92
N ASP A 179 -8.11 -3.05 22.94
CA ASP A 179 -8.78 -3.93 21.98
C ASP A 179 -8.91 -5.36 22.54
N ASP A 180 -10.05 -5.98 22.24
CA ASP A 180 -10.30 -7.39 22.47
C ASP A 180 -9.65 -8.26 21.38
N PRO A 181 -9.29 -9.52 21.69
CA PRO A 181 -8.82 -10.46 20.68
C PRO A 181 -9.90 -10.70 19.61
N GLN A 182 -9.48 -10.66 18.35
CA GLN A 182 -10.36 -10.98 17.22
C GLN A 182 -10.40 -12.49 16.92
N TYR A 183 -11.51 -12.95 16.35
CA TYR A 183 -11.65 -14.33 15.85
C TYR A 183 -10.45 -14.69 14.94
N PRO A 184 -9.86 -15.90 15.05
CA PRO A 184 -10.35 -17.07 15.78
C PRO A 184 -9.90 -17.17 17.24
N TYR A 185 -9.50 -16.06 17.87
CA TYR A 185 -8.99 -16.01 19.23
C TYR A 185 -10.03 -15.45 20.20
N LYS A 186 -10.00 -15.93 21.44
CA LYS A 186 -10.74 -15.41 22.59
C LYS A 186 -9.85 -15.38 23.82
#